data_AF-A0AAP2RB04-F1
#
_entry.id   AF-A0AAP2RB04-F1
#
_cell.length_a   1.000
_cell.length_b   1.000
_cell.length_c   1.000
_cell.angle_alpha   90.00
_cell.angle_beta   90.00
_cell.angle_gamma   90.00
#
_symmetry.space_group_name_H-M   'P 1'
#
loop_
_entity.id
_entity.type
_entity.pdbx_description
1 polymer ?
#
loop_
_entity_poly.entity_id
_entity_poly.type
_entity_poly.pdbx_seq_one_letter_code
_entity_poly.pdbx_strand_id
1 'polypeptide(L)'
;MDKAYTNLKDMLPDFYIIGHEGLTPEEFFRLLMENDITLLIDVRMRGETFPIEPVLKEYANKYNYCVDYEWFRVLGNPFKDRDNWAESYEAYLVGMDRELEELRNLIIQHHTCLFTDESDPCCSHRLKLAEKLKKKFDLTYVDINHAETLAKKYSPKAMQADDLAKK
;
A
#
# COMPACT_ATOMS: atom_id res chain seq x y z
N MET A 1 -20.03 11.37 24.58
CA MET A 1 -19.01 10.79 23.70
C MET A 1 -19.50 10.99 22.28
N ASP A 2 -18.73 11.78 21.53
CA ASP A 2 -19.15 12.50 20.33
C ASP A 2 -19.44 11.60 19.13
N LYS A 3 -20.60 11.83 18.50
CA LYS A 3 -20.96 11.28 17.16
C LYS A 3 -20.00 11.75 16.05
N ALA A 4 -19.07 12.66 16.32
CA ALA A 4 -18.12 13.18 15.35
C ALA A 4 -16.92 12.25 15.08
N TYR A 5 -16.53 11.39 16.03
CA TYR A 5 -15.38 10.48 15.85
C TYR A 5 -15.70 9.27 14.98
N THR A 6 -16.97 8.92 14.82
CA THR A 6 -17.39 7.78 13.99
C THR A 6 -17.13 8.03 12.50
N ASN A 7 -17.13 9.28 12.03
CA ASN A 7 -16.94 9.59 10.61
C ASN A 7 -15.49 9.51 10.10
N LEU A 8 -14.48 9.61 10.97
CA LEU A 8 -13.08 9.64 10.50
C LEU A 8 -12.53 8.25 10.17
N LYS A 9 -13.02 7.21 10.86
CA LYS A 9 -12.65 5.82 10.54
C LYS A 9 -13.19 5.39 9.19
N ASP A 10 -14.35 5.89 8.79
CA ASP A 10 -14.95 5.61 7.47
C ASP A 10 -14.19 6.31 6.32
N MET A 11 -13.20 7.16 6.62
CA MET A 11 -12.37 7.84 5.62
C MET A 11 -10.98 7.22 5.42
N LEU A 12 -10.61 6.23 6.24
CA LEU A 12 -9.33 5.53 6.08
C LEU A 12 -9.43 4.47 4.99
N PRO A 13 -8.37 4.28 4.19
CA PRO A 13 -8.35 3.18 3.23
C PRO A 13 -8.28 1.84 3.94
N ASP A 14 -8.79 0.78 3.30
CA ASP A 14 -8.68 -0.59 3.83
C ASP A 14 -7.23 -1.09 3.81
N PHE A 15 -6.44 -0.68 2.81
CA PHE A 15 -5.02 -1.02 2.71
C PHE A 15 -4.23 0.05 1.95
N TYR A 16 -2.91 -0.13 1.92
CA TYR A 16 -2.00 0.79 1.27
C TYR A 16 -1.17 0.08 0.20
N ILE A 17 -0.59 0.87 -0.70
CA ILE A 17 0.41 0.39 -1.64
C ILE A 17 1.65 1.28 -1.59
N ILE A 18 2.83 0.71 -1.82
CA ILE A 18 4.11 1.43 -1.79
C ILE A 18 5.10 0.87 -2.81
N GLY A 19 5.86 1.77 -3.45
CA GLY A 19 7.06 1.45 -4.22
C GLY A 19 8.31 1.95 -3.50
N HIS A 20 9.44 1.24 -3.57
CA HIS A 20 10.68 1.69 -2.90
C HIS A 20 11.57 2.59 -3.78
N GLU A 21 11.39 2.61 -5.10
CA GLU A 21 12.31 3.32 -5.98
C GLU A 21 12.32 4.83 -5.67
N GLY A 22 13.52 5.38 -5.47
CA GLY A 22 13.71 6.77 -5.03
C GLY A 22 13.65 7.00 -3.52
N LEU A 23 13.33 5.98 -2.72
CA LEU A 23 13.38 6.04 -1.26
C LEU A 23 14.66 5.41 -0.72
N THR A 24 15.25 6.03 0.29
CA THR A 24 16.22 5.37 1.15
C THR A 24 15.52 4.33 2.05
N PRO A 25 16.25 3.32 2.58
CA PRO A 25 15.69 2.38 3.55
C PRO A 25 15.01 3.04 4.76
N GLU A 26 15.59 4.13 5.26
CA GLU A 26 15.02 4.89 6.39
C GLU A 26 13.72 5.59 6.01
N GLU A 27 13.67 6.26 4.86
CA GLU A 27 12.46 6.93 4.37
C GLU A 27 11.35 5.93 4.11
N PHE A 28 11.67 4.78 3.49
CA PHE A 28 10.74 3.69 3.29
C PHE A 28 10.12 3.24 4.63
N PHE A 29 10.96 2.95 5.63
CA PHE A 29 10.46 2.53 6.94
C PHE A 29 9.63 3.61 7.64
N ARG A 30 10.06 4.88 7.54
CA ARG A 30 9.32 6.01 8.11
C ARG A 30 7.93 6.15 7.50
N LEU A 31 7.78 5.96 6.19
CA LEU A 31 6.47 5.99 5.54
C LEU A 31 5.53 4.89 6.06
N LEU A 32 6.06 3.69 6.34
CA LEU A 32 5.28 2.61 6.96
C LEU A 32 4.82 3.00 8.37
N MET A 33 5.73 3.55 9.19
CA MET A 33 5.42 3.99 10.54
C MET A 33 4.43 5.17 10.59
N GLU A 34 4.62 6.17 9.74
CA GLU A 34 3.76 7.38 9.69
C GLU A 34 2.33 7.07 9.21
N ASN A 35 2.12 5.91 8.57
CA ASN A 35 0.80 5.40 8.17
C ASN A 35 0.37 4.21 9.05
N ASP A 36 0.98 4.01 10.22
CA ASP A 36 0.63 2.96 11.18
C ASP A 36 0.57 1.55 10.54
N ILE A 37 1.39 1.26 9.53
CA ILE A 37 1.40 -0.03 8.85
C ILE A 37 1.95 -1.08 9.81
N THR A 38 1.21 -2.18 9.99
CA THR A 38 1.60 -3.29 10.86
C THR A 38 2.06 -4.51 10.07
N LEU A 39 1.63 -4.65 8.82
CA LEU A 39 1.98 -5.77 7.94
C LEU A 39 2.38 -5.25 6.56
N LEU A 40 3.58 -5.62 6.11
CA LEU A 40 4.06 -5.38 4.76
C LEU A 40 4.02 -6.68 3.95
N ILE A 41 3.25 -6.67 2.86
CA ILE A 41 3.12 -7.80 1.95
C ILE A 41 3.95 -7.51 0.69
N ASP A 42 5.04 -8.24 0.54
CA ASP A 42 5.85 -8.20 -0.69
C ASP A 42 5.16 -9.03 -1.76
N VAL A 43 4.78 -8.42 -2.88
CA VAL A 43 4.17 -9.13 -4.02
C VAL A 43 5.13 -9.24 -5.20
N ARG A 44 6.43 -9.04 -4.99
CA ARG A 44 7.43 -9.24 -6.05
C ARG A 44 7.59 -10.71 -6.39
N MET A 45 7.87 -10.98 -7.66
CA MET A 45 8.19 -12.34 -8.09
C MET A 45 9.63 -12.77 -7.70
N ARG A 46 10.55 -11.81 -7.54
CA ARG A 46 11.96 -12.01 -7.18
C ARG A 46 12.35 -10.96 -6.13
N GLY A 47 13.12 -11.34 -5.11
CA GLY A 47 13.40 -10.49 -3.94
C GLY A 47 14.74 -9.75 -3.98
N GLU A 48 15.26 -9.38 -5.14
CA GLU A 48 16.72 -9.21 -5.28
C GLU A 48 17.26 -7.78 -5.24
N THR A 49 16.43 -6.74 -5.41
CA THR A 49 16.94 -5.34 -5.47
C THR A 49 16.90 -4.62 -4.13
N PHE A 50 15.88 -4.86 -3.31
CA PHE A 50 15.70 -4.20 -2.02
C PHE A 50 15.46 -5.25 -0.91
N PRO A 51 16.39 -5.40 0.05
CA PRO A 51 16.34 -6.43 1.08
C PRO A 51 15.38 -6.01 2.22
N ILE A 52 14.09 -6.23 2.01
CA ILE A 52 13.02 -5.77 2.92
C ILE A 52 13.24 -6.27 4.36
N GLU A 53 13.39 -7.57 4.58
CA GLU A 53 13.50 -8.14 5.93
C GLU A 53 14.66 -7.52 6.73
N PRO A 54 15.90 -7.44 6.21
CA PRO A 54 16.98 -6.70 6.87
C PRO A 54 16.63 -5.25 7.19
N VAL A 55 16.04 -4.53 6.25
CA VAL A 55 15.65 -3.12 6.43
C VAL A 55 14.63 -2.99 7.57
N LEU A 56 13.54 -3.78 7.54
CA LEU A 56 12.53 -3.73 8.59
C LEU A 56 13.12 -4.04 9.97
N LYS A 57 14.01 -5.05 10.06
CA LYS A 57 14.64 -5.43 11.33
C LYS A 57 15.59 -4.36 11.86
N GLU A 58 16.37 -3.74 10.99
CA GLU A 58 17.30 -2.66 11.35
C GLU A 58 16.54 -1.48 11.97
N TYR A 59 15.52 -0.99 11.27
CA TYR A 59 14.79 0.20 11.67
C TYR A 59 13.75 -0.06 12.76
N ALA A 60 13.27 -1.29 12.91
CA ALA A 60 12.36 -1.63 14.01
C ALA A 60 12.97 -1.35 15.39
N ASN A 61 14.25 -1.69 15.58
CA ASN A 61 14.97 -1.40 16.82
C ASN A 61 15.23 0.11 16.99
N LYS A 62 15.54 0.81 15.89
CA LYS A 62 15.84 2.24 15.89
C LYS A 62 14.64 3.08 16.31
N TYR A 63 13.45 2.73 15.83
CA TYR A 63 12.22 3.50 16.05
C TYR A 63 11.27 2.89 17.09
N ASN A 64 11.60 1.73 17.65
CA ASN A 64 10.71 0.98 18.54
C ASN A 64 9.32 0.75 17.92
N TYR A 65 9.31 0.35 16.65
CA TYR A 65 8.12 0.12 15.85
C TYR A 65 8.28 -1.18 15.06
N CYS A 66 7.29 -2.07 15.07
CA CYS A 66 7.41 -3.37 14.42
C CYS A 66 6.48 -3.43 13.20
N VAL A 67 7.02 -3.90 12.08
CA VAL A 67 6.26 -4.19 10.86
C VAL A 67 6.48 -5.66 10.55
N ASP A 68 5.41 -6.45 10.61
CA ASP A 68 5.43 -7.83 10.18
C ASP A 68 5.63 -7.89 8.66
N TYR A 69 6.24 -8.98 8.18
CA TYR A 69 6.59 -9.15 6.79
C TYR A 69 6.12 -10.49 6.26
N GLU A 70 5.47 -10.46 5.10
CA GLU A 70 5.07 -11.66 4.38
C GLU A 70 5.38 -11.52 2.89
N TRP A 71 5.98 -12.56 2.30
CA TRP A 71 6.27 -12.59 0.88
C TRP A 71 5.22 -13.41 0.12
N PHE A 72 4.28 -12.72 -0.51
CA PHE A 72 3.17 -13.33 -1.23
C PHE A 72 3.48 -13.52 -2.72
N ARG A 73 4.55 -14.29 -2.99
CA ARG A 73 5.14 -14.45 -4.32
C ARG A 73 4.16 -14.94 -5.41
N VAL A 74 3.14 -15.71 -5.04
CA VAL A 74 2.13 -16.22 -5.98
C VAL A 74 1.34 -15.09 -6.66
N LEU A 75 1.23 -13.93 -6.01
CA LEU A 75 0.57 -12.76 -6.58
C LEU A 75 1.53 -11.87 -7.38
N GLY A 76 2.80 -12.23 -7.50
CA GLY A 76 3.74 -11.47 -8.33
C GLY A 76 3.43 -11.56 -9.82
N ASN A 77 3.97 -10.61 -10.58
CA ASN A 77 3.72 -10.52 -12.02
C ASN A 77 4.75 -11.33 -12.84
N PRO A 78 4.39 -12.51 -13.41
CA PRO A 78 5.29 -13.30 -14.24
C PRO A 78 5.43 -12.78 -15.67
N PHE A 79 4.69 -11.73 -16.03
CA PHE A 79 4.66 -11.16 -17.38
C PHE A 79 5.39 -9.83 -17.48
N LYS A 80 6.06 -9.37 -16.42
CA LYS A 80 6.65 -8.02 -16.32
C LYS A 80 7.53 -7.63 -17.51
N ASP A 81 8.19 -8.59 -18.15
CA ASP A 81 9.08 -8.38 -19.31
C ASP A 81 8.35 -8.39 -20.67
N ARG A 82 7.02 -8.46 -20.71
CA ARG A 82 6.22 -8.45 -21.94
C ARG A 82 5.69 -7.06 -22.25
N ASP A 83 5.55 -6.74 -23.54
CA ASP A 83 4.94 -5.48 -23.98
C ASP A 83 3.49 -5.32 -23.46
N ASN A 84 2.75 -6.42 -23.37
CA ASN A 84 1.38 -6.48 -22.86
C ASN A 84 1.30 -7.08 -21.44
N TRP A 85 2.28 -6.78 -20.59
CA TRP A 85 2.36 -7.35 -19.25
C TRP A 85 1.09 -7.05 -18.44
N ALA A 86 0.49 -5.87 -18.59
CA ALA A 86 -0.63 -5.42 -17.79
C ALA A 86 -1.88 -6.26 -18.07
N GLU A 87 -2.25 -6.42 -19.35
CA GLU A 87 -3.38 -7.26 -19.76
C GLU A 87 -3.12 -8.73 -19.40
N SER A 88 -1.89 -9.20 -19.58
CA SER A 88 -1.51 -10.57 -19.23
C SER A 88 -1.63 -10.83 -17.72
N TYR A 89 -1.23 -9.86 -16.89
CA TYR A 89 -1.32 -9.97 -15.44
C TYR A 89 -2.76 -9.86 -14.94
N GLU A 90 -3.57 -8.96 -15.51
CA GLU A 90 -5.00 -8.90 -15.20
C GLU A 90 -5.73 -10.20 -15.53
N ALA A 91 -5.41 -10.83 -16.67
CA ALA A 91 -5.94 -12.14 -17.04
C ALA A 91 -5.47 -13.24 -16.07
N TYR A 92 -4.23 -13.18 -15.61
CA TYR A 92 -3.69 -14.11 -14.62
C TYR A 92 -4.42 -14.02 -13.27
N LEU A 93 -4.74 -12.80 -12.81
CA LEU A 93 -5.51 -12.59 -11.58
C LEU A 93 -6.96 -13.11 -11.67
N VAL A 94 -7.48 -13.48 -12.84
CA VAL A 94 -8.81 -14.12 -12.96
C VAL A 94 -8.82 -15.51 -12.32
N GLY A 95 -7.71 -16.25 -12.37
CA GLY A 95 -7.62 -17.61 -11.82
C GLY A 95 -7.19 -17.68 -10.35
N MET A 96 -6.93 -16.54 -9.70
CA MET A 96 -6.30 -16.45 -8.37
C MET A 96 -7.30 -16.20 -7.24
N ASP A 97 -8.52 -16.73 -7.36
CA ASP A 97 -9.61 -16.40 -6.42
C ASP A 97 -9.28 -16.74 -4.96
N ARG A 98 -8.59 -17.87 -4.73
CA ARG A 98 -8.20 -18.31 -3.39
C ARG A 98 -7.14 -17.38 -2.79
N GLU A 99 -6.11 -17.07 -3.56
CA GLU A 99 -4.99 -16.22 -3.15
C GLU A 99 -5.45 -14.77 -2.92
N LEU A 100 -6.40 -14.28 -3.72
CA LEU A 100 -7.02 -12.98 -3.52
C LEU A 100 -7.88 -12.93 -2.24
N GLU A 101 -8.59 -14.01 -1.90
CA GLU A 101 -9.35 -14.10 -0.65
C GLU A 101 -8.42 -14.16 0.57
N GLU A 102 -7.31 -14.89 0.47
CA GLU A 102 -6.27 -14.94 1.49
C GLU A 102 -5.66 -13.55 1.74
N LEU A 103 -5.29 -12.83 0.66
CA LEU A 103 -4.80 -11.46 0.75
C LEU A 103 -5.84 -10.51 1.37
N ARG A 104 -7.11 -10.64 1.00
CA ARG A 104 -8.21 -9.88 1.61
C ARG A 104 -8.29 -10.12 3.12
N ASN A 105 -8.17 -11.37 3.56
CA ASN A 105 -8.24 -11.70 4.98
C ASN A 105 -7.10 -11.05 5.76
N LEU A 106 -5.88 -11.04 5.21
CA LEU A 106 -4.74 -10.33 5.81
C LEU A 106 -5.02 -8.82 5.91
N ILE A 107 -5.54 -8.20 4.84
CA ILE A 107 -5.93 -6.79 4.82
C ILE A 107 -6.96 -6.47 5.92
N ILE A 108 -7.95 -7.33 6.15
CA ILE A 108 -8.97 -7.11 7.19
C ILE A 108 -8.39 -7.25 8.61
N GLN A 109 -7.39 -8.11 8.78
CA GLN A 109 -6.80 -8.44 10.08
C GLN A 109 -5.69 -7.45 10.49
N HIS A 110 -5.03 -6.83 9.51
CA HIS A 110 -3.83 -6.03 9.73
C HIS A 110 -3.89 -4.72 8.94
N HIS A 111 -3.27 -3.66 9.49
CA HIS A 111 -3.05 -2.44 8.74
C HIS A 111 -1.95 -2.69 7.69
N THR A 112 -2.40 -2.99 6.47
CA THR A 112 -1.60 -3.69 5.47
C THR A 112 -1.10 -2.75 4.39
N CYS A 113 0.15 -2.96 3.95
CA CYS A 113 0.72 -2.30 2.79
C CYS A 113 1.25 -3.31 1.78
N LEU A 114 0.88 -3.17 0.51
CA LEU A 114 1.41 -3.98 -0.60
C LEU A 114 2.66 -3.31 -1.18
N PHE A 115 3.74 -4.09 -1.28
CA PHE A 115 5.04 -3.58 -1.71
C PHE A 115 5.52 -4.21 -3.03
N THR A 116 6.06 -3.35 -3.91
CA THR A 116 6.78 -3.75 -5.14
C THR A 116 7.93 -2.80 -5.47
N ASP A 117 8.78 -3.17 -6.43
CA ASP A 117 9.95 -2.36 -6.81
C ASP A 117 9.64 -1.16 -7.72
N GLU A 118 8.49 -1.13 -8.41
CA GLU A 118 8.23 -0.10 -9.42
C GLU A 118 8.07 1.32 -8.81
N SER A 119 8.79 2.33 -9.30
CA SER A 119 8.57 3.73 -8.92
C SER A 119 7.18 4.24 -9.32
N ASP A 120 6.82 4.09 -10.59
CA ASP A 120 5.61 4.68 -11.15
C ASP A 120 4.36 3.88 -10.74
N PRO A 121 3.46 4.45 -9.90
CA PRO A 121 2.23 3.77 -9.53
C PRO A 121 1.37 3.46 -10.75
N CYS A 122 1.32 4.36 -11.74
CA CYS A 122 0.47 4.24 -12.93
C CYS A 122 0.83 3.02 -13.78
N CYS A 123 2.08 2.56 -13.70
CA CYS A 123 2.62 1.45 -14.46
C CYS A 123 3.05 0.27 -13.56
N SER A 124 2.54 0.20 -12.34
CA SER A 124 2.92 -0.85 -11.39
C SER A 124 1.93 -2.01 -11.38
N HIS A 125 2.43 -3.24 -11.21
CA HIS A 125 1.56 -4.40 -11.05
C HIS A 125 0.83 -4.40 -9.71
N ARG A 126 1.38 -3.77 -8.65
CA ARG A 126 0.65 -3.54 -7.39
C ARG A 126 -0.62 -2.75 -7.59
N LEU A 127 -0.62 -1.74 -8.47
CA LEU A 127 -1.82 -0.97 -8.78
C LEU A 127 -2.90 -1.86 -9.41
N LYS A 128 -2.51 -2.74 -10.34
CA LYS A 128 -3.42 -3.70 -10.97
C LYS A 128 -4.00 -4.70 -9.95
N LEU A 129 -3.17 -5.18 -9.02
CA LEU A 129 -3.62 -6.02 -7.92
C LEU A 129 -4.58 -5.27 -6.99
N ALA A 130 -4.27 -4.02 -6.64
CA ALA A 130 -5.11 -3.18 -5.79
C ALA A 130 -6.48 -2.88 -6.43
N GLU A 131 -6.50 -2.53 -7.72
CA GLU A 131 -7.73 -2.34 -8.49
C GLU A 131 -8.56 -3.63 -8.60
N LYS A 132 -7.90 -4.79 -8.71
CA LYS A 132 -8.59 -6.09 -8.68
C LYS A 132 -9.25 -6.35 -7.33
N LEU A 133 -8.55 -6.09 -6.22
CA LEU A 133 -9.08 -6.22 -4.86
C LEU A 133 -10.27 -5.29 -4.63
N LYS A 134 -10.12 -4.01 -5.01
CA LYS A 134 -11.20 -3.02 -4.99
C LYS A 134 -12.44 -3.50 -5.74
N LYS A 135 -12.27 -3.91 -7.00
CA LYS A 135 -13.40 -4.35 -7.83
C LYS A 135 -14.07 -5.62 -7.29
N LYS A 136 -13.29 -6.56 -6.75
CA LYS A 136 -13.80 -7.87 -6.31
C LYS A 136 -14.43 -7.83 -4.92
N PHE A 137 -13.90 -6.99 -4.02
CA PHE A 137 -14.23 -7.01 -2.60
C PHE A 137 -14.66 -5.67 -2.03
N ASP A 138 -14.78 -4.64 -2.87
CA ASP A 138 -15.14 -3.26 -2.49
C ASP A 138 -14.15 -2.61 -1.50
N LEU A 139 -12.88 -3.01 -1.58
CA LEU A 139 -11.81 -2.42 -0.77
C LEU A 139 -11.32 -1.09 -1.35
N THR A 140 -10.93 -0.19 -0.47
CA THR A 140 -10.32 1.09 -0.76
C THR A 140 -8.82 1.04 -0.50
N TYR A 141 -8.04 1.82 -1.25
CA TYR A 141 -6.59 1.86 -1.06
C TYR A 141 -5.99 3.23 -1.36
N VAL A 142 -4.81 3.49 -0.79
CA VAL A 142 -4.01 4.69 -1.01
C VAL A 142 -2.57 4.31 -1.33
N ASP A 143 -1.96 5.02 -2.27
CA ASP A 143 -0.53 4.95 -2.53
C ASP A 143 0.23 5.88 -1.55
N ILE A 144 1.08 5.29 -0.69
CA ILE A 144 1.77 6.03 0.37
C ILE A 144 2.83 6.97 -0.20
N ASN A 145 3.45 6.65 -1.35
CA ASN A 145 4.41 7.55 -1.99
C ASN A 145 3.79 8.91 -2.32
N HIS A 146 2.45 9.00 -2.38
CA HIS A 146 1.69 10.21 -2.69
C HIS A 146 0.87 10.75 -1.52
N ALA A 147 0.94 10.12 -0.34
CA ALA A 147 0.09 10.43 0.82
C ALA A 147 0.34 11.82 1.43
N GLU A 148 1.54 12.41 1.26
CA GLU A 148 1.80 13.80 1.66
C GLU A 148 0.80 14.79 1.04
N THR A 149 0.31 14.48 -0.18
CA THR A 149 -0.71 15.27 -0.87
C THR A 149 -2.04 15.22 -0.12
N LEU A 150 -2.40 14.08 0.45
CA LEU A 150 -3.66 13.86 1.16
C LEU A 150 -3.62 14.47 2.55
N ALA A 151 -2.54 14.28 3.31
CA ALA A 151 -2.39 14.89 4.63
C ALA A 151 -2.34 16.42 4.57
N LYS A 152 -1.66 17.00 3.56
CA LYS A 152 -1.69 18.46 3.33
C LYS A 152 -3.08 18.94 2.93
N LYS A 153 -3.77 18.24 2.03
CA LYS A 153 -5.13 18.58 1.55
C LYS A 153 -6.21 18.48 2.62
N TYR A 154 -6.12 17.49 3.51
CA TYR A 154 -7.12 17.22 4.53
C TYR A 154 -6.67 17.59 5.95
N SER A 155 -5.53 18.28 6.10
CA SER A 155 -5.16 18.82 7.41
C SER A 155 -6.24 19.79 7.89
N PRO A 156 -6.58 19.80 9.19
CA PRO A 156 -7.54 20.76 9.74
C PRO A 156 -7.19 22.23 9.42
N LYS A 157 -5.90 22.53 9.24
CA LYS A 157 -5.42 23.85 8.80
C LYS A 157 -5.75 24.15 7.33
N ALA A 158 -5.66 23.17 6.43
CA ALA A 158 -6.03 23.35 5.02
C ALA A 158 -7.54 23.47 4.83
N MET A 159 -8.33 22.68 5.58
CA MET A 159 -9.80 22.77 5.54
C MET A 159 -10.32 24.14 6.02
N GLN A 160 -9.68 24.74 7.04
CA GLN A 160 -10.05 26.08 7.52
C GLN A 160 -9.69 27.20 6.52
N ALA A 161 -8.65 27.02 5.69
CA ALA A 161 -8.23 28.02 4.71
C ALA A 161 -9.19 28.12 3.51
N ASP A 162 -9.71 26.99 3.02
CA ASP A 162 -10.66 26.95 1.89
C ASP A 162 -12.05 27.52 2.27
N ASP A 163 -12.47 27.37 3.52
CA ASP A 163 -13.73 27.94 4.02
C ASP A 163 -13.67 29.46 4.21
N LEU A 164 -12.47 30.01 4.41
CA LEU A 164 -12.23 31.46 4.48
C LEU A 164 -12.13 32.11 3.10
N ALA A 165 -11.69 31.37 2.07
CA ALA A 165 -11.55 31.88 0.71
C ALA A 165 -12.86 31.91 -0.10
N LYS A 166 -13.94 31.29 0.40
CA LYS A 166 -15.27 31.23 -0.23
C LYS A 166 -16.26 32.27 0.31
N LYS A 167 -15.81 33.18 1.16
CA LYS A 167 -16.59 34.32 1.68
C LYS A 167 -16.09 35.62 1.05
#